data_AF-A0A2C9UXK9-F1
#
_entry.id   AF-A0A2C9UXK9-F1
#
_cell.length_a   1.000
_cell.length_b   1.000
_cell.length_c   1.000
_cell.angle_alpha   90.00
_cell.angle_beta   90.00
_cell.angle_gamma   90.00
#
_symmetry.space_group_name_H-M   'P 1'
#
loop_
_entity.id
_entity.type
_entity.pdbx_description
1 polymer ?
#
loop_
_entity_poly.entity_id
_entity_poly.type
_entity_poly.pdbx_seq_one_letter_code
_entity_poly.pdbx_strand_id
1 'polypeptide(L)'
;MDSRTGENQERSKYDSAIDLFSLLHEDLVLDILSYLPPRDVARSSVLSKSWHHVWNSIPTENFHFFYDGRRDSNAINNFINSVDDSLQEFRGRQITKIKSFSLCLPIPYAEEFPCLDDWIGLVTHHCIEELQICIDFAMIKFPRAIFQAKSLSVLRLQGFTMRGTVLG
;
A
#
# COMPACT_ATOMS: atom_id res chain seq x y z
N MET A 1 26.16 69.05 -14.96
CA MET A 1 26.86 68.66 -13.71
C MET A 1 25.79 68.24 -12.70
N ASP A 2 24.99 67.19 -12.94
CA ASP A 2 25.29 65.78 -13.26
C ASP A 2 25.80 64.94 -12.09
N SER A 3 25.14 63.79 -11.90
CA SER A 3 25.53 62.65 -11.03
C SER A 3 25.50 62.93 -9.51
N ARG A 4 25.29 62.00 -8.58
CA ARG A 4 24.84 60.57 -8.50
C ARG A 4 24.59 60.31 -6.98
N THR A 5 23.74 59.40 -6.49
CA THR A 5 22.84 58.36 -7.05
C THR A 5 21.69 58.15 -6.05
N GLY A 6 20.50 57.68 -6.48
CA GLY A 6 19.36 57.46 -5.56
C GLY A 6 18.40 56.33 -5.92
N GLU A 7 18.68 55.57 -6.98
CA GLU A 7 17.83 54.49 -7.48
C GLU A 7 18.61 53.16 -7.43
N ASN A 8 18.41 52.39 -6.36
CA ASN A 8 18.81 50.97 -6.27
C ASN A 8 18.14 50.24 -5.08
N GLN A 9 16.93 50.66 -4.67
CA GLN A 9 16.13 49.98 -3.65
C GLN A 9 15.09 49.01 -4.28
N GLU A 10 15.31 48.58 -5.54
CA GLU A 10 14.41 47.68 -6.28
C GLU A 10 15.16 46.44 -6.83
N ARG A 11 15.85 45.69 -5.95
CA ARG A 11 16.41 44.35 -6.30
C ARG A 11 16.83 43.52 -5.09
N SER A 12 15.92 43.25 -4.15
CA SER A 12 16.14 42.26 -3.08
C SER A 12 14.86 41.70 -2.46
N LYS A 13 14.02 41.04 -3.28
CA LYS A 13 13.00 40.10 -2.79
C LYS A 13 12.60 39.04 -3.83
N TYR A 14 13.58 38.55 -4.59
CA TYR A 14 13.37 37.42 -5.49
C TYR A 14 13.48 36.11 -4.72
N ASP A 15 12.61 35.16 -5.07
CA ASP A 15 12.64 33.74 -4.73
C ASP A 15 12.89 33.37 -3.27
N SER A 16 11.91 33.68 -2.42
CA SER A 16 11.37 32.58 -1.62
C SER A 16 10.78 31.56 -2.61
N ALA A 17 11.57 30.56 -3.00
CA ALA A 17 11.20 29.56 -4.01
C ALA A 17 9.80 29.02 -3.68
N ILE A 18 8.82 29.42 -4.49
CA ILE A 18 7.42 29.01 -4.27
C ILE A 18 7.38 27.52 -4.54
N ASP A 19 7.07 26.77 -3.50
CA ASP A 19 6.88 25.32 -3.59
C ASP A 19 5.57 25.06 -4.36
N LEU A 20 5.67 25.09 -5.69
CA LEU A 20 4.57 24.84 -6.61
C LEU A 20 3.98 23.43 -6.42
N PHE A 21 4.77 22.48 -5.88
CA PHE A 21 4.30 21.13 -5.55
C PHE A 21 3.48 21.09 -4.26
N SER A 22 3.67 22.03 -3.33
CA SER A 22 2.76 22.25 -2.19
C SER A 22 1.45 22.95 -2.57
N LEU A 23 1.31 23.50 -3.78
CA LEU A 23 0.06 24.08 -4.28
C LEU A 23 -0.88 23.05 -4.96
N LEU A 24 -0.43 21.82 -5.20
CA LEU A 24 -1.31 20.76 -5.68
C LEU A 24 -2.24 20.27 -4.57
N HIS A 25 -3.49 19.98 -4.93
CA HIS A 25 -4.44 19.30 -4.04
C HIS A 25 -3.96 17.87 -3.74
N GLU A 26 -4.23 17.35 -2.55
CA GLU A 26 -3.74 16.04 -2.11
C GLU A 26 -4.21 14.90 -3.01
N ASP A 27 -5.43 14.98 -3.56
CA ASP A 27 -5.95 14.00 -4.54
C ASP A 27 -5.10 13.94 -5.83
N LEU A 28 -4.66 15.11 -6.33
CA LEU A 28 -3.80 15.16 -7.53
C LEU A 28 -2.39 14.63 -7.23
N VAL A 29 -1.91 14.83 -6.00
CA VAL A 29 -0.67 14.20 -5.55
C VAL A 29 -0.86 12.69 -5.50
N LEU A 30 -1.93 12.18 -4.88
CA LEU A 30 -2.25 10.76 -4.81
C LEU A 30 -2.33 10.12 -6.21
N ASP A 31 -3.01 10.78 -7.15
CA ASP A 31 -3.07 10.37 -8.56
C ASP A 31 -1.66 10.29 -9.17
N ILE A 32 -0.81 11.31 -9.03
CA ILE A 32 0.56 11.26 -9.57
C ILE A 32 1.39 10.15 -8.91
N LEU A 33 1.28 9.97 -7.59
CA LEU A 33 1.94 8.89 -6.85
C LEU A 33 1.43 7.49 -7.25
N SER A 34 0.22 7.38 -7.81
CA SER A 34 -0.32 6.12 -8.33
C SER A 34 0.46 5.61 -9.55
N TYR A 35 0.87 6.50 -10.46
CA TYR A 35 1.61 6.17 -11.67
C TYR A 35 3.10 5.90 -11.43
N LEU A 36 3.64 6.34 -10.29
CA LEU A 36 5.06 6.21 -9.97
C LEU A 36 5.38 4.85 -9.33
N PRO A 37 6.52 4.21 -9.70
CA PRO A 37 7.06 3.10 -8.93
C PRO A 37 7.23 3.47 -7.46
N PRO A 38 7.00 2.56 -6.50
CA PRO A 38 6.95 2.93 -5.08
C PRO A 38 8.25 3.54 -4.53
N ARG A 39 9.42 3.08 -5.00
CA ARG A 39 10.71 3.72 -4.69
C ARG A 39 10.80 5.17 -5.17
N ASP A 40 10.21 5.50 -6.30
CA ASP A 40 10.19 6.87 -6.81
C ASP A 40 9.13 7.73 -6.11
N VAL A 41 8.04 7.13 -5.62
CA VAL A 41 7.13 7.79 -4.67
C VAL A 41 7.87 8.17 -3.38
N ALA A 42 8.60 7.24 -2.75
CA ALA A 42 9.37 7.53 -1.54
C ALA A 42 10.40 8.66 -1.78
N ARG A 43 11.04 8.70 -2.96
CA ARG A 43 11.96 9.79 -3.35
C ARG A 43 11.23 11.11 -3.60
N SER A 44 10.02 11.07 -4.18
CA SER A 44 9.21 12.26 -4.43
C SER A 44 8.67 12.93 -3.17
N SER A 45 8.70 12.25 -2.01
CA SER A 45 8.35 12.85 -0.72
C SER A 45 9.20 14.07 -0.33
N VAL A 46 10.39 14.26 -0.93
CA VAL A 46 11.23 15.44 -0.69
C VAL A 46 10.87 16.66 -1.55
N LEU A 47 9.94 16.50 -2.52
CA LEU A 47 9.55 17.59 -3.43
C LEU A 47 8.72 18.66 -2.72
N SER A 48 7.89 18.28 -1.75
CA SER A 48 7.01 19.19 -1.01
C SER A 48 6.55 18.59 0.31
N LYS A 49 6.08 19.43 1.24
CA LYS A 49 5.47 18.95 2.49
C LYS A 49 4.17 18.17 2.23
N SER A 50 3.39 18.56 1.23
CA SER A 50 2.16 17.85 0.84
C SER A 50 2.48 16.46 0.28
N TRP A 51 3.54 16.34 -0.54
CA TRP A 51 3.98 15.03 -1.08
C TRP A 51 4.51 14.10 0.02
N HIS A 52 5.23 14.65 1.00
CA HIS A 52 5.57 13.90 2.22
C HIS A 52 4.33 13.49 3.02
N HIS A 53 3.32 14.36 3.15
CA HIS A 53 2.09 14.05 3.88
C HIS A 53 1.31 12.91 3.21
N VAL A 54 1.06 13.02 1.90
CA VAL A 54 0.35 12.00 1.12
C VAL A 54 1.11 10.67 1.08
N TRP A 55 2.45 10.68 1.01
CA TRP A 55 3.24 9.44 1.12
C TRP A 55 3.06 8.74 2.48
N ASN A 56 2.95 9.50 3.57
CA ASN A 56 2.72 8.94 4.90
C ASN A 56 1.25 8.59 5.19
N SER A 57 0.28 9.03 4.37
CA SER A 57 -1.11 8.59 4.43
C SER A 57 -1.39 7.33 3.61
N ILE A 58 -0.41 6.82 2.84
CA ILE A 58 -0.51 5.53 2.14
C ILE A 58 -0.54 4.38 3.18
N PRO A 59 -1.57 3.51 3.15
CA PRO A 59 -1.80 2.55 4.22
C PRO A 59 -0.72 1.46 4.27
N THR A 60 -0.55 0.95 5.49
CA THR A 60 0.28 -0.20 5.84
C THR A 60 -0.54 -1.05 6.79
N GLU A 61 -1.05 -2.18 6.30
CA GLU A 61 -1.98 -3.01 7.08
C GLU A 61 -1.33 -4.32 7.52
N ASN A 62 -1.64 -4.73 8.74
CA ASN A 62 -1.13 -5.98 9.31
C ASN A 62 -2.23 -6.68 10.09
N PHE A 63 -2.87 -7.65 9.44
CA PHE A 63 -3.94 -8.46 9.98
C PHE A 63 -3.36 -9.77 10.54
N HIS A 64 -3.50 -9.96 11.85
CA HIS A 64 -3.10 -11.19 12.52
C HIS A 64 -4.31 -11.81 13.22
N PHE A 65 -4.72 -12.98 12.76
CA PHE A 65 -5.70 -13.78 13.48
C PHE A 65 -4.99 -14.56 14.59
N PHE A 66 -5.50 -14.51 15.82
CA PHE A 66 -4.96 -15.28 16.94
C PHE A 66 -5.85 -16.49 17.19
N TYR A 67 -5.35 -17.68 16.90
CA TYR A 67 -6.03 -18.94 17.23
C TYR A 67 -5.76 -19.32 18.69
N ASP A 68 -6.81 -19.39 19.51
CA ASP A 68 -6.75 -19.71 20.95
C ASP A 68 -6.84 -21.22 21.25
N GLY A 69 -6.82 -22.06 20.21
CA GLY A 69 -7.08 -23.49 20.30
C GLY A 69 -8.57 -23.87 20.26
N ARG A 70 -9.49 -22.91 20.17
CA ARG A 70 -10.94 -23.13 20.08
C ARG A 70 -11.45 -22.72 18.71
N ARG A 71 -12.45 -23.44 18.22
CA ARG A 71 -13.14 -23.10 16.97
C ARG A 71 -14.28 -22.13 17.28
N ASP A 72 -13.95 -20.85 17.43
CA ASP A 72 -14.96 -19.79 17.58
C ASP A 72 -15.28 -19.14 16.23
N SER A 73 -16.41 -19.54 15.64
CA SER A 73 -16.93 -18.96 14.40
C SER A 73 -17.21 -17.46 14.50
N ASN A 74 -17.52 -16.92 15.68
CA ASN A 74 -17.73 -15.48 15.85
C ASN A 74 -16.40 -14.73 15.80
N ALA A 75 -15.34 -15.24 16.43
CA ALA A 75 -14.01 -14.65 16.32
C ALA A 75 -13.51 -14.64 14.86
N ILE A 76 -13.71 -15.75 14.13
CA ILE A 76 -13.38 -15.87 12.70
C ILE A 76 -14.16 -14.84 11.88
N ASN A 77 -15.48 -14.78 12.02
CA ASN A 77 -16.33 -13.84 11.28
C ASN A 77 -16.00 -12.37 11.60
N ASN A 78 -15.72 -12.05 12.87
CA ASN A 78 -15.33 -10.70 13.27
C ASN A 78 -13.99 -10.28 12.63
N PHE A 79 -13.03 -11.21 12.52
CA PHE A 79 -11.78 -10.96 11.82
C PHE A 79 -11.99 -10.79 10.31
N ILE A 80 -12.79 -11.67 9.69
CA ILE A 80 -13.13 -11.55 8.25
C ILE A 80 -13.76 -10.18 7.95
N ASN A 81 -14.78 -9.79 8.73
CA ASN A 81 -15.42 -8.48 8.61
C ASN A 81 -14.41 -7.33 8.81
N SER A 82 -13.50 -7.44 9.79
CA SER A 82 -12.48 -6.41 10.02
C SER A 82 -11.50 -6.26 8.86
N VAL A 83 -11.13 -7.36 8.18
CA VAL A 83 -10.29 -7.29 6.98
C VAL A 83 -11.09 -6.70 5.82
N ASP A 84 -12.32 -7.17 5.61
CA ASP A 84 -13.20 -6.65 4.55
C ASP A 84 -13.47 -5.15 4.71
N ASP A 85 -13.81 -4.66 5.90
CA ASP A 85 -14.06 -3.24 6.17
C ASP A 85 -12.85 -2.37 5.80
N SER A 86 -11.64 -2.77 6.20
CA SER A 86 -10.39 -2.06 5.82
C SER A 86 -10.11 -2.13 4.31
N LEU A 87 -10.39 -3.25 3.65
CA LEU A 87 -10.22 -3.36 2.19
C LEU A 87 -11.31 -2.59 1.41
N GLN A 88 -12.50 -2.40 1.98
CA GLN A 88 -13.52 -1.49 1.42
C GLN A 88 -13.16 -0.02 1.64
N GLU A 89 -12.52 0.31 2.76
CA GLU A 89 -11.99 1.66 3.00
C GLU A 89 -10.95 2.06 1.95
N PHE A 90 -10.10 1.14 1.50
CA PHE A 90 -9.19 1.37 0.38
C PHE A 90 -9.91 1.74 -0.92
N ARG A 91 -11.02 1.06 -1.23
CA ARG A 91 -11.86 1.37 -2.40
C ARG A 91 -12.53 2.73 -2.23
N GLY A 92 -13.16 3.00 -1.07
CA GLY A 92 -13.88 4.23 -0.79
C GLY A 92 -12.99 5.49 -0.81
N ARG A 93 -11.73 5.37 -0.37
CA ARG A 93 -10.73 6.44 -0.41
C ARG A 93 -9.93 6.50 -1.72
N GLN A 94 -10.32 5.74 -2.75
CA GLN A 94 -9.60 5.67 -4.04
C GLN A 94 -8.10 5.37 -3.90
N ILE A 95 -7.73 4.56 -2.90
CA ILE A 95 -6.33 4.26 -2.58
C ILE A 95 -5.76 3.38 -3.69
N THR A 96 -4.90 3.94 -4.54
CA THR A 96 -4.28 3.24 -5.67
C THR A 96 -3.04 2.43 -5.29
N LYS A 97 -2.50 2.66 -4.09
CA LYS A 97 -1.21 2.14 -3.64
C LYS A 97 -1.30 1.66 -2.20
N ILE A 98 -0.72 0.50 -1.92
CA ILE A 98 -0.58 -0.05 -0.57
C ILE A 98 0.92 -0.19 -0.32
N LYS A 99 1.44 0.24 0.82
CA LYS A 99 2.87 0.11 1.08
C LYS A 99 3.22 -1.34 1.45
N SER A 100 2.55 -1.86 2.47
CA SER A 100 2.76 -3.23 2.94
C SER A 100 1.42 -3.83 3.40
N PHE A 101 1.19 -5.10 3.09
CA PHE A 101 0.06 -5.88 3.55
C PHE A 101 0.57 -7.20 4.12
N SER A 102 0.32 -7.41 5.41
CA SER A 102 0.66 -8.64 6.12
C SER A 102 -0.63 -9.33 6.59
N LEU A 103 -0.78 -10.61 6.26
CA LEU A 103 -1.88 -11.45 6.70
C LEU A 103 -1.33 -12.74 7.31
N CYS A 104 -1.58 -12.93 8.61
CA CYS A 104 -1.13 -14.09 9.36
C CYS A 104 -2.33 -14.89 9.89
N LEU A 105 -2.43 -16.17 9.49
CA LEU A 105 -3.55 -17.09 9.76
C LEU A 105 -3.02 -18.42 10.35
N PRO A 106 -2.91 -18.55 11.68
CA PRO A 106 -2.38 -19.75 12.34
C PRO A 106 -3.47 -20.82 12.50
N ILE A 107 -4.02 -21.34 11.40
CA ILE A 107 -5.27 -22.14 11.41
C ILE A 107 -5.14 -23.35 10.47
N PRO A 108 -5.40 -24.59 10.94
CA PRO A 108 -5.32 -25.79 10.09
C PRO A 108 -6.45 -25.91 9.05
N TYR A 109 -7.44 -25.01 9.05
CA TYR A 109 -8.65 -25.09 8.22
C TYR A 109 -8.75 -23.91 7.25
N ALA A 110 -7.97 -23.98 6.17
CA ALA A 110 -8.02 -23.07 5.03
C ALA A 110 -9.42 -22.80 4.46
N GLU A 111 -10.30 -23.80 4.55
CA GLU A 111 -11.69 -23.76 4.06
C GLU A 111 -12.56 -22.72 4.80
N GLU A 112 -12.12 -22.23 5.95
CA GLU A 112 -12.82 -21.20 6.73
C GLU A 112 -12.60 -19.77 6.19
N PHE A 113 -11.69 -19.59 5.21
CA PHE A 113 -11.34 -18.30 4.61
C PHE A 113 -11.51 -18.30 3.08
N PRO A 114 -12.74 -18.53 2.55
CA PRO A 114 -13.00 -18.52 1.10
C PRO A 114 -12.70 -17.16 0.44
N CYS A 115 -12.77 -16.07 1.21
CA CYS A 115 -12.43 -14.71 0.82
C CYS A 115 -10.92 -14.47 0.61
N LEU A 116 -10.03 -15.40 0.97
CA LEU A 116 -8.58 -15.19 0.89
C LEU A 116 -8.10 -14.89 -0.53
N ASP A 117 -8.60 -15.60 -1.55
CA ASP A 117 -8.26 -15.34 -2.95
C ASP A 117 -8.77 -13.95 -3.40
N ASP A 118 -9.93 -13.50 -2.92
CA ASP A 118 -10.50 -12.19 -3.23
C ASP A 118 -9.72 -11.05 -2.56
N TRP A 119 -9.34 -11.22 -1.30
CA TRP A 119 -8.48 -10.28 -0.56
C TRP A 119 -7.13 -10.09 -1.28
N ILE A 120 -6.50 -11.20 -1.67
CA ILE A 120 -5.23 -11.17 -2.40
C ILE A 120 -5.44 -10.55 -3.80
N GLY A 121 -6.51 -10.89 -4.51
CA GLY A 121 -6.86 -10.27 -5.80
C GLY A 121 -7.02 -8.76 -5.71
N LEU A 122 -7.74 -8.29 -4.70
CA LEU A 122 -7.93 -6.87 -4.40
C LEU A 122 -6.59 -6.19 -4.11
N VAL A 123 -5.83 -6.69 -3.13
CA VAL A 123 -4.53 -6.11 -2.71
C VAL A 123 -3.50 -6.12 -3.84
N THR A 124 -3.49 -7.14 -4.71
CA THR A 124 -2.56 -7.26 -5.84
C THR A 124 -2.96 -6.40 -7.06
N HIS A 125 -4.21 -5.94 -7.14
CA HIS A 125 -4.63 -4.90 -8.09
C HIS A 125 -4.18 -3.50 -7.67
N HIS A 126 -3.99 -3.23 -6.38
CA HIS A 126 -3.31 -2.03 -5.91
C HIS A 126 -1.79 -2.16 -6.08
N CYS A 127 -1.09 -1.03 -6.15
CA CYS A 127 0.38 -1.02 -6.30
C CYS A 127 1.10 -1.37 -4.99
N ILE A 128 1.01 -2.64 -4.55
CA ILE A 128 1.66 -3.17 -3.36
C ILE A 128 3.18 -3.34 -3.53
N GLU A 129 3.99 -2.94 -2.52
CA GLU A 129 5.42 -3.28 -2.45
C GLU A 129 5.67 -4.59 -1.71
N GLU A 130 5.15 -4.71 -0.49
CA GLU A 130 5.44 -5.82 0.40
C GLU A 130 4.19 -6.65 0.70
N LEU A 131 4.14 -7.87 0.19
CA LEU A 131 3.08 -8.83 0.50
C LEU A 131 3.65 -9.94 1.40
N GLN A 132 3.16 -10.01 2.63
CA GLN A 132 3.43 -11.11 3.55
C GLN A 132 2.15 -11.90 3.80
N ILE A 133 2.19 -13.21 3.55
CA ILE A 133 1.10 -14.12 3.91
C ILE A 133 1.69 -15.35 4.60
N CYS A 134 1.37 -15.50 5.88
CA CYS A 134 1.81 -16.62 6.69
C CYS A 134 0.60 -17.44 7.13
N ILE A 135 0.54 -18.70 6.69
CA ILE A 135 -0.55 -19.60 7.03
C ILE A 135 0.07 -20.84 7.67
N ASP A 136 -0.20 -21.07 8.95
CA ASP A 136 0.38 -22.22 9.65
C ASP A 136 -0.58 -23.41 9.61
N PHE A 137 -0.01 -24.62 9.55
CA PHE A 137 -0.71 -25.91 9.59
C PHE A 137 -1.65 -26.26 8.43
N ALA A 138 -1.87 -25.35 7.46
CA ALA A 138 -2.65 -25.63 6.25
C ALA A 138 -1.78 -25.90 5.00
N MET A 139 -2.36 -26.56 4.00
CA MET A 139 -1.79 -26.71 2.66
C MET A 139 -2.69 -26.01 1.63
N ILE A 140 -2.61 -24.67 1.55
CA ILE A 140 -3.41 -23.91 0.59
C ILE A 140 -2.77 -24.01 -0.81
N LYS A 141 -3.61 -23.99 -1.85
CA LYS A 141 -3.15 -23.78 -3.23
C LYS A 141 -2.55 -22.38 -3.32
N PHE A 142 -1.44 -22.25 -4.05
CA PHE A 142 -0.82 -20.94 -4.25
C PHE A 142 -1.77 -19.97 -5.00
N PRO A 143 -2.16 -18.83 -4.40
CA PRO A 143 -3.10 -17.88 -4.99
C PRO A 143 -2.43 -17.17 -6.17
N ARG A 144 -2.93 -17.42 -7.38
CA ARG A 144 -2.27 -16.98 -8.63
C ARG A 144 -2.27 -15.47 -8.83
N ALA A 145 -3.15 -14.73 -8.16
CA ALA A 145 -3.23 -13.27 -8.22
C ALA A 145 -1.94 -12.59 -7.76
N ILE A 146 -1.17 -13.19 -6.85
CA ILE A 146 0.14 -12.67 -6.39
C ILE A 146 1.08 -12.39 -7.57
N PHE A 147 1.10 -13.26 -8.60
CA PHE A 147 1.95 -13.08 -9.78
C PHE A 147 1.48 -11.96 -10.73
N GLN A 148 0.32 -11.37 -10.48
CA GLN A 148 -0.22 -10.25 -11.26
C GLN A 148 0.16 -8.88 -10.65
N ALA A 149 0.67 -8.85 -9.42
CA ALA A 149 1.11 -7.64 -8.75
C ALA A 149 2.32 -7.01 -9.47
N LYS A 150 2.09 -5.88 -10.15
CA LYS A 150 3.11 -5.22 -11.00
C LYS A 150 4.21 -4.49 -10.23
N SER A 151 3.95 -4.15 -8.96
CA SER A 151 4.79 -3.26 -8.13
C SER A 151 5.50 -3.99 -6.98
N LEU A 152 5.29 -5.30 -6.87
CA LEU A 152 5.73 -6.12 -5.73
C LEU A 152 7.25 -6.21 -5.68
N SER A 153 7.84 -5.76 -4.57
CA SER A 153 9.28 -5.75 -4.30
C SER A 153 9.70 -6.80 -3.27
N VAL A 154 8.82 -7.13 -2.33
CA VAL A 154 9.03 -8.14 -1.28
C VAL A 154 7.82 -9.08 -1.24
N LEU A 155 8.08 -10.38 -1.41
CA LEU A 155 7.09 -11.43 -1.24
C LEU A 155 7.55 -12.40 -0.15
N ARG A 156 6.76 -12.56 0.91
CA ARG A 156 7.01 -13.50 2.01
C ARG A 156 5.81 -14.43 2.11
N LEU A 157 6.02 -15.73 1.88
CA LEU A 157 4.95 -16.73 1.87
C LEU A 157 5.33 -17.95 2.70
N GLN A 158 4.39 -18.41 3.52
CA GLN A 158 4.49 -19.58 4.39
C GLN A 158 3.13 -20.30 4.39
N GLY A 159 3.13 -21.64 4.33
CA GLY A 159 1.90 -22.46 4.29
C GLY A 159 1.34 -22.83 2.90
N PHE A 160 2.04 -22.48 1.82
CA PHE A 160 1.54 -22.68 0.46
C PHE A 160 2.16 -23.90 -0.22
N THR A 161 1.32 -24.65 -0.95
CA THR A 161 1.78 -25.74 -1.82
C THR A 161 1.82 -25.29 -3.28
N MET A 162 3.02 -25.25 -3.85
CA MET A 162 3.22 -25.01 -5.28
C MET A 162 3.14 -26.35 -6.03
N ARG A 163 1.95 -26.71 -6.52
CA ARG A 163 1.82 -27.81 -7.49
C ARG A 163 2.44 -27.39 -8.82
N GLY A 164 3.71 -27.74 -9.02
CA GLY A 164 4.35 -27.64 -10.32
C GLY A 164 3.65 -28.54 -11.33
N THR A 165 2.99 -27.95 -12.32
CA THR A 165 2.65 -28.66 -13.55
C THR A 165 3.94 -28.95 -14.29
N VAL A 166 4.41 -30.20 -14.20
CA VAL A 166 5.45 -30.71 -15.09
C VAL A 166 4.88 -30.62 -16.50
N LEU A 167 5.41 -29.72 -17.32
CA LEU A 167 5.13 -29.68 -18.75
C LEU A 167 5.84 -30.89 -19.38
N GLY A 168 5.04 -31.85 -19.84
CA GLY A 168 5.46 -32.94 -20.71
C GLY A 168 4.96 -32.70 -22.13
#